data_AF-A0A946JWG3-F1
#
_entry.id   AF-A0A946JWG3-F1
#
_cell.length_a   1.000
_cell.length_b   1.000
_cell.length_c   1.000
_cell.angle_alpha   90.00
_cell.angle_beta   90.00
_cell.angle_gamma   90.00
#
_symmetry.space_group_name_H-M   'P 1'
#
loop_
_entity.id
_entity.type
_entity.pdbx_description
1 polymer ?
#
loop_
_entity_poly.entity_id
_entity_poly.type
_entity_poly.pdbx_seq_one_letter_code
_entity_poly.pdbx_strand_id
1 'polypeptide(L)' 'MSQEPMKLTDEETTKLNKAKTETDFYKVCDQIKARRNGQYPPYLSREVLDIYDNKFSNELS' A
#
# COMPACT_ATOMS: atom_id res chain seq x y z
N MET A 1 -20.45 -6.55 -16.85
CA MET A 1 -19.49 -7.17 -15.91
C MET A 1 -18.73 -6.03 -15.23
N SER A 2 -19.18 -5.58 -14.06
CA SER A 2 -18.43 -4.59 -13.29
C SER A 2 -17.17 -5.28 -12.81
N GLN A 3 -16.03 -5.01 -13.45
CA GLN A 3 -14.76 -5.52 -12.94
C GLN A 3 -14.51 -4.80 -11.62
N GLU A 4 -14.62 -5.53 -10.51
CA GLU A 4 -14.26 -4.97 -9.21
C GLU A 4 -12.83 -4.45 -9.28
N PRO A 5 -12.56 -3.22 -8.83
CA PRO A 5 -11.21 -2.65 -8.87
C PRO A 5 -10.26 -3.54 -8.09
N MET A 6 -9.07 -3.78 -8.63
CA MET A 6 -8.06 -4.68 -8.05
C MET A 6 -7.55 -4.12 -6.72
N LYS A 7 -8.06 -4.58 -5.58
CA LYS A 7 -7.66 -4.05 -4.26
C LYS A 7 -6.32 -4.61 -3.78
N LEU A 8 -5.77 -4.02 -2.72
CA LEU A 8 -4.71 -4.67 -1.94
C LEU A 8 -5.25 -5.99 -1.35
N THR A 9 -4.44 -7.04 -1.43
CA THR A 9 -4.73 -8.30 -0.75
C THR A 9 -4.46 -8.15 0.75
N ASP A 10 -5.08 -9.01 1.57
CA ASP A 10 -4.86 -9.00 3.01
C ASP A 10 -3.38 -9.17 3.40
N GLU A 11 -2.62 -9.94 2.62
CA GLU A 11 -1.17 -10.12 2.82
C GLU A 11 -0.40 -8.81 2.62
N GLU A 12 -0.73 -8.06 1.56
CA GLU A 12 -0.06 -6.80 1.23
C GLU A 12 -0.42 -5.71 2.24
N THR A 13 -1.70 -5.59 2.59
CA THR A 13 -2.18 -4.68 3.63
C THR A 13 -1.53 -4.99 4.98
N THR A 14 -1.41 -6.28 5.34
CA THR A 14 -0.72 -6.69 6.57
C THR A 14 0.76 -6.29 6.56
N LYS A 15 1.46 -6.41 5.43
CA LYS A 15 2.87 -6.00 5.32
C LYS A 15 3.04 -4.50 5.45
N LEU A 16 2.17 -3.71 4.82
CA LEU A 16 2.18 -2.25 4.91
C LEU A 16 1.96 -1.80 6.37
N ASN A 17 0.98 -2.40 7.06
CA ASN A 17 0.73 -2.11 8.48
C ASN A 17 1.88 -2.53 9.40
N LYS A 18 2.61 -3.60 9.07
CA LYS A 18 3.76 -4.09 9.84
C LYS A 18 5.06 -3.31 9.61
N ALA A 19 5.14 -2.48 8.58
CA ALA A 19 6.31 -1.62 8.37
C ALA A 19 6.52 -0.75 9.62
N LYS A 20 7.76 -0.47 10.03
CA LYS A 20 7.98 0.37 11.22
C LYS A 20 8.31 1.80 10.83
N THR A 21 9.15 1.95 9.81
CA THR A 21 9.60 3.23 9.27
C THR A 21 8.97 3.49 7.90
N GLU A 22 8.97 4.75 7.47
CA GLU A 22 8.56 5.11 6.10
C GLU A 22 9.41 4.40 5.05
N THR A 23 10.72 4.32 5.28
CA THR A 23 11.66 3.60 4.41
C THR A 23 11.24 2.14 4.23
N ASP A 24 10.85 1.45 5.31
CA ASP A 24 10.36 0.07 5.22
C ASP A 24 9.01 0.00 4.52
N PHE A 25 8.14 0.99 4.73
CA PHE A 25 6.85 1.08 4.06
C PHE A 25 7.01 1.19 2.54
N TYR A 26 7.87 2.10 2.07
CA TYR A 26 8.17 2.24 0.64
C TYR A 26 8.80 0.99 0.04
N LYS A 27 9.70 0.29 0.77
CA LYS A 27 10.22 -1.01 0.33
C LYS A 27 9.10 -2.04 0.13
N VAL A 28 8.11 -2.08 1.03
CA VAL A 28 6.95 -2.96 0.88
C VAL A 28 6.12 -2.57 -0.34
N CYS A 29 5.90 -1.27 -0.59
CA CYS A 29 5.23 -0.79 -1.80
C CYS A 29 5.92 -1.27 -3.09
N ASP A 30 7.25 -1.23 -3.12
CA ASP A 30 8.02 -1.69 -4.29
C ASP A 30 7.93 -3.21 -4.47
N GLN A 31 7.93 -3.98 -3.37
CA GLN A 31 7.69 -5.42 -3.43
C GLN A 31 6.29 -5.75 -3.96
N ILE A 32 5.27 -4.97 -3.58
CA ILE A 32 3.90 -5.12 -4.09
C ILE A 32 3.87 -4.87 -5.60
N LYS A 33 4.45 -3.75 -6.06
CA LYS A 33 4.56 -3.43 -7.50
C LYS A 33 5.28 -4.52 -8.29
N ALA A 34 6.39 -5.04 -7.74
CA ALA A 34 7.17 -6.10 -8.37
C ALA A 34 6.37 -7.40 -8.49
N ARG A 35 5.67 -7.82 -7.42
CA ARG A 35 4.81 -9.02 -7.42
C ARG A 35 3.67 -8.93 -8.42
N ARG A 36 3.12 -7.73 -8.62
CA ARG A 36 2.04 -7.46 -9.58
C ARG A 36 2.55 -7.24 -11.00
N ASN A 37 3.83 -7.54 -11.28
CA ASN A 37 4.45 -7.34 -12.59
C ASN A 37 4.24 -5.91 -13.14
N GLY A 38 4.32 -4.90 -12.26
CA GLY A 38 4.09 -3.51 -12.60
C GLY A 38 2.62 -3.07 -12.70
N GLN A 39 1.64 -3.98 -12.52
CA GLN A 39 0.23 -3.60 -12.41
C GLN A 39 -0.01 -2.92 -11.06
N TYR A 40 0.09 -1.59 -11.08
CA TYR A 40 -0.17 -0.73 -9.93
C TYR A 40 -1.06 0.44 -10.34
N PRO A 41 -2.36 0.18 -10.60
CA PRO A 41 -3.32 1.22 -10.95
C PRO A 41 -3.46 2.32 -9.89
N PRO A 42 -3.86 3.56 -10.27
CA PRO A 42 -3.90 4.70 -9.36
C PRO A 42 -4.77 4.53 -8.12
N TYR A 43 -5.80 3.68 -8.16
CA TYR A 43 -6.65 3.41 -7.01
C TYR A 43 -5.94 2.60 -5.91
N LEU A 44 -4.94 1.78 -6.26
CA LEU A 44 -4.08 1.13 -5.27
C LEU A 44 -3.15 2.12 -4.59
N SER A 45 -2.66 3.11 -5.33
CA SER A 45 -1.88 4.20 -4.75
C SER A 45 -2.68 4.93 -3.67
N ARG A 46 -3.99 5.11 -3.86
CA ARG A 46 -4.88 5.71 -2.86
C ARG A 46 -5.03 4.81 -1.64
N GLU A 47 -5.31 3.52 -1.81
CA GLU A 47 -5.39 2.59 -0.67
C GLU A 47 -4.08 2.54 0.14
N VAL A 48 -2.92 2.54 -0.55
CA VAL A 48 -1.62 2.58 0.11
C VAL A 48 -1.37 3.91 0.83
N LEU A 49 -1.78 5.03 0.24
CA LEU A 49 -1.69 6.34 0.87
C LEU A 49 -2.57 6.42 2.12
N ASP A 50 -3.80 5.90 2.07
CA ASP A 50 -4.68 5.85 3.24
C ASP A 50 -4.05 5.03 4.38
N ILE A 51 -3.37 3.92 4.08
CA ILE A 51 -2.64 3.13 5.09
C ILE A 51 -1.44 3.92 5.62
N TYR A 52 -0.70 4.61 4.75
CA TYR A 52 0.43 5.44 5.15
C TYR A 52 -0.01 6.56 6.09
N ASP A 53 -1.05 7.31 5.71
CA ASP A 53 -1.60 8.40 6.51
C ASP A 53 -2.10 7.85 7.85
N ASN A 54 -2.91 6.79 7.89
CA ASN A 54 -3.36 6.21 9.16
C ASN A 54 -2.21 5.78 10.09
N LYS A 55 -1.05 5.42 9.52
CA LYS A 55 0.08 4.90 10.25
C LYS A 55 1.09 5.97 10.67
N PHE A 56 1.29 7.00 9.86
CA PHE A 56 2.31 8.03 10.05
C PHE A 56 1.71 9.44 10.26
N SER A 57 0.39 9.63 10.12
CA SER A 57 -0.28 10.94 10.32
C SER A 57 -0.21 11.47 11.76
N ASN A 58 0.36 10.72 12.71
CA ASN A 58 0.74 11.24 14.02
C ASN A 58 2.04 12.07 14.01
N GLU A 59 2.78 12.15 12.89
CA GLU A 59 4.01 12.95 12.78
C GLU A 59 3.74 14.40 12.32
N LEU A 60 2.48 14.75 12.01
CA LEU A 60 2.08 16.06 11.46
C LEU A 60 1.24 16.93 12.42
N SER A 61 1.14 16.58 13.71
CA SER A 61 0.42 17.38 14.72
C SER A 61 1.32 18.14 15.68
#